data_AF-A0A7X6T0F8-F1
#
_entry.id   AF-A0A7X6T0F8-F1
#
_cell.length_a   1.000
_cell.length_b   1.000
_cell.length_c   1.000
_cell.angle_alpha   90.00
_cell.angle_beta   90.00
_cell.angle_gamma   90.00
#
_symmetry.space_group_name_H-M   'P 1'
#
loop_
_entity.id
_entity.type
_entity.pdbx_description
1 polymer ?
#
loop_
_entity_poly.entity_id
_entity_poly.type
_entity_poly.pdbx_seq_one_letter_code
_entity_poly.pdbx_strand_id
1 'polypeptide(L)'
;MFFLLQYSKAGLPGGLIRLHQSLLESITSYFEKGESVKKGLREIRRSIKDAITFAKKKRIYPSSKTNRATELMEEMYEELELTHKILKESAIEMENMINRIKEERVINVHSIVTEAQEYFKIKEIDAGIQLLEKAQKELKEKRLMKTRKLVFAGYNSELKKLKHEFAQREWKEKKQKGSKFLSMRIPYENYSTYKLIKNLFEGFERLKSSFAFDRVE
;
A
#
# COMPACT_ATOMS: atom_id res chain seq x y z
N MET A 1 -10.47 -11.26 37.20
CA MET A 1 -11.54 -10.77 36.31
C MET A 1 -11.00 -9.56 35.54
N PHE A 2 -10.23 -9.79 34.47
CA PHE A 2 -9.54 -8.76 33.68
C PHE A 2 -10.47 -8.19 32.60
N PHE A 3 -11.52 -7.50 33.02
CA PHE A 3 -12.34 -6.73 32.11
C PHE A 3 -11.60 -5.46 31.67
N LEU A 4 -11.46 -5.28 30.36
CA LEU A 4 -11.55 -3.96 29.72
C LEU A 4 -10.38 -2.97 29.86
N LEU A 5 -9.12 -3.44 29.74
CA LEU A 5 -8.06 -2.59 29.15
C LEU A 5 -8.14 -2.51 27.62
N GLN A 6 -9.12 -3.18 27.00
CA GLN A 6 -9.34 -3.26 25.54
C GLN A 6 -9.63 -1.92 24.87
N TYR A 7 -9.67 -0.83 25.63
CA TYR A 7 -10.49 0.27 25.22
C TYR A 7 -10.07 1.63 25.82
N SER A 8 -8.76 1.92 25.83
CA SER A 8 -8.23 3.29 25.64
C SER A 8 -8.08 3.67 24.13
N LYS A 9 -8.56 2.77 23.26
CA LYS A 9 -9.31 2.87 21.98
C LYS A 9 -8.76 3.47 20.67
N ALA A 10 -7.47 3.53 20.38
CA ALA A 10 -7.05 3.60 18.96
C ALA A 10 -5.63 3.07 18.73
N GLY A 11 -5.29 1.92 19.30
CA GLY A 11 -4.04 1.21 18.97
C GLY A 11 -3.93 0.92 17.46
N LEU A 12 -3.01 0.04 17.06
CA LEU A 12 -2.80 -0.31 15.65
C LEU A 12 -4.11 -0.44 14.80
N PRO A 13 -5.20 -1.07 15.29
CA PRO A 13 -6.48 -1.12 14.57
C PRO A 13 -7.10 0.25 14.26
N GLY A 14 -7.10 1.19 15.22
CA GLY A 14 -7.64 2.54 15.03
C GLY A 14 -6.81 3.38 14.06
N GLY A 15 -5.48 3.22 14.08
CA GLY A 15 -4.58 3.82 13.09
C GLY A 15 -4.82 3.30 11.67
N LEU A 16 -5.03 2.00 11.51
CA LEU A 16 -5.33 1.37 10.22
C LEU A 16 -6.68 1.82 9.65
N ILE A 17 -7.72 1.96 10.49
CA ILE A 17 -9.02 2.49 10.06
C ILE A 17 -8.88 3.92 9.52
N ARG A 18 -8.10 4.78 10.20
CA ARG A 18 -7.84 6.15 9.73
C ARG A 18 -7.05 6.18 8.42
N LEU A 19 -6.03 5.33 8.30
CA LEU A 19 -5.26 5.19 7.06
C LEU A 19 -6.18 4.76 5.90
N HIS A 20 -7.00 3.73 6.13
CA HIS A 20 -7.98 3.25 5.16
C HIS A 20 -8.91 4.39 4.69
N GLN A 21 -9.50 5.13 5.62
CA GLN A 21 -10.37 6.26 5.30
C GLN A 21 -9.63 7.34 4.48
N SER A 22 -8.42 7.71 4.91
CA SER A 22 -7.61 8.71 4.19
C SER A 22 -7.24 8.26 2.76
N LEU A 23 -6.99 6.97 2.57
CA LEU A 23 -6.72 6.40 1.24
C LEU A 23 -7.96 6.45 0.35
N LEU A 24 -9.11 6.05 0.87
CA LEU A 24 -10.37 6.16 0.13
C LEU A 24 -10.66 7.60 -0.29
N GLU A 25 -10.54 8.55 0.64
CA GLU A 25 -10.72 9.98 0.35
C GLU A 25 -9.73 10.48 -0.73
N SER A 26 -8.48 10.01 -0.68
CA SER A 26 -7.44 10.37 -1.66
C SER A 26 -7.75 9.80 -3.05
N ILE A 27 -8.17 8.53 -3.13
CA ILE A 27 -8.55 7.88 -4.40
C ILE A 27 -9.76 8.58 -5.00
N THR A 28 -10.82 8.80 -4.22
CA THR A 28 -12.03 9.47 -4.68
C THR A 28 -11.73 10.89 -5.13
N SER A 29 -11.00 11.66 -4.33
CA SER A 29 -10.62 13.03 -4.70
C SER A 29 -9.76 13.07 -5.97
N TYR A 30 -8.94 12.05 -6.24
CA TYR A 30 -8.17 11.99 -7.48
C TYR A 30 -9.08 11.89 -8.70
N PHE A 31 -10.00 10.94 -8.71
CA PHE A 31 -10.89 10.73 -9.86
C PHE A 31 -11.95 11.82 -10.01
N GLU A 32 -12.37 12.47 -8.93
CA GLU A 32 -13.33 13.57 -8.99
C GLU A 32 -12.68 14.91 -9.36
N LYS A 33 -11.56 15.23 -8.72
CA LYS A 33 -10.99 16.59 -8.74
C LYS A 33 -9.68 16.68 -9.52
N GLY A 34 -9.03 15.56 -9.78
CA GLY A 34 -7.73 15.47 -10.46
C GLY A 34 -7.76 16.15 -11.83
N GLU A 35 -6.78 17.02 -12.06
CA GLU A 35 -6.70 17.79 -13.29
C GLU A 35 -6.48 16.89 -14.52
N SER A 36 -5.66 15.84 -14.36
CA SER A 36 -5.40 14.79 -15.35
C SER A 36 -6.70 14.10 -15.78
N VAL A 37 -7.43 13.55 -14.82
CA VAL A 37 -8.71 12.86 -15.02
C VAL A 37 -9.75 13.80 -15.65
N LYS A 38 -9.86 15.04 -15.15
CA LYS A 38 -10.75 16.06 -15.73
C LYS A 38 -10.38 16.44 -17.16
N LYS A 39 -9.09 16.48 -17.51
CA LYS A 39 -8.64 16.73 -18.89
C LYS A 39 -9.01 15.54 -19.78
N GLY A 40 -8.67 14.31 -19.38
CA GLY A 40 -9.02 13.08 -20.09
C GLY A 40 -10.53 12.96 -20.34
N LEU A 41 -11.36 13.12 -19.30
CA LEU A 41 -12.82 13.08 -19.43
C LEU A 41 -13.37 14.18 -20.35
N ARG A 42 -12.77 15.39 -20.35
CA ARG A 42 -13.16 16.45 -21.29
C ARG A 42 -12.83 16.08 -22.72
N GLU A 43 -11.66 15.51 -22.97
CA GLU A 43 -11.25 15.05 -24.30
C GLU A 43 -12.10 13.90 -24.80
N ILE A 44 -12.39 12.91 -23.96
CA ILE A 44 -13.31 11.80 -24.26
C ILE A 44 -14.68 12.37 -24.68
N ARG A 45 -15.26 13.28 -23.88
CA ARG A 45 -16.56 13.89 -24.21
C ARG A 45 -16.53 14.66 -25.53
N ARG A 46 -15.43 15.38 -25.82
CA ARG A 46 -15.26 16.09 -27.10
C ARG A 46 -15.19 15.10 -28.27
N SER A 47 -14.38 14.05 -28.17
CA SER A 47 -14.25 13.01 -29.20
C SER A 47 -15.59 12.31 -29.47
N ILE A 48 -16.36 11.99 -28.42
CA ILE A 48 -17.70 11.42 -28.55
C ILE A 48 -18.67 12.41 -29.23
N LYS A 49 -18.68 13.68 -28.82
CA LYS A 49 -19.53 14.71 -29.44
C LYS A 49 -19.22 14.88 -30.93
N ASP A 50 -17.93 14.90 -31.28
CA ASP A 50 -17.47 14.95 -32.66
C ASP A 50 -17.91 13.72 -33.45
N ALA A 51 -17.77 12.53 -32.87
CA ALA A 51 -18.21 11.27 -33.48
C ALA A 51 -19.71 11.29 -33.77
N ILE A 52 -20.54 11.72 -32.82
CA ILE A 52 -22.00 11.86 -32.98
C ILE A 52 -22.32 12.84 -34.10
N THR A 53 -21.66 14.00 -34.12
CA THR A 53 -21.90 15.04 -35.13
C THR A 53 -21.50 14.55 -36.52
N PHE A 54 -20.36 13.86 -36.63
CA PHE A 54 -19.90 13.26 -37.88
C PHE A 54 -20.86 12.19 -38.38
N ALA A 55 -21.27 11.26 -37.51
CA ALA A 55 -22.21 10.19 -37.85
C ALA A 55 -23.55 10.75 -38.33
N LYS A 56 -24.08 11.79 -37.66
CA LYS A 56 -25.32 12.47 -38.09
C LYS A 56 -25.18 13.12 -39.46
N LYS A 57 -24.06 13.82 -39.72
CA LYS A 57 -23.83 14.56 -40.97
C LYS A 57 -23.51 13.66 -42.16
N LYS A 58 -22.69 12.63 -41.95
CA LYS A 58 -22.14 11.78 -43.01
C LYS A 58 -22.85 10.43 -43.12
N ARG A 59 -23.67 10.04 -42.13
CA ARG A 59 -24.34 8.73 -42.04
C ARG A 59 -23.39 7.54 -42.18
N ILE A 60 -22.13 7.72 -41.76
CA ILE A 60 -21.04 6.74 -41.82
C ILE A 60 -20.47 6.55 -40.41
N TYR A 61 -19.92 5.37 -40.15
CA TYR A 61 -19.23 5.02 -38.89
C TYR A 61 -18.04 5.96 -38.61
N PRO A 62 -18.01 6.69 -37.48
CA PRO A 62 -16.98 7.67 -37.14
C PRO A 62 -15.74 7.03 -36.49
N SER A 63 -15.11 6.05 -37.16
CA SER A 63 -14.05 5.19 -36.60
C SER A 63 -12.90 5.93 -35.92
N SER A 64 -12.32 6.95 -36.55
CA SER A 64 -11.16 7.67 -35.98
C SER A 64 -11.51 8.44 -34.71
N LYS A 65 -12.75 8.96 -34.61
CA LYS A 65 -13.22 9.72 -33.45
C LYS A 65 -13.64 8.81 -32.31
N THR A 66 -14.22 7.65 -32.62
CA THR A 66 -14.51 6.62 -31.61
C THR A 66 -13.23 6.02 -31.07
N ASN A 67 -12.27 5.68 -31.93
CA ASN A 67 -10.97 5.11 -31.50
C ASN A 67 -10.23 6.03 -30.53
N ARG A 68 -10.19 7.34 -30.79
CA ARG A 68 -9.55 8.28 -29.86
C ARG A 68 -10.23 8.34 -28.49
N ALA A 69 -11.56 8.19 -28.44
CA ALA A 69 -12.28 8.10 -27.16
C ALA A 69 -11.96 6.78 -26.45
N THR A 70 -11.90 5.67 -27.19
CA THR A 70 -11.55 4.35 -26.67
C THR A 70 -10.14 4.33 -26.08
N GLU A 71 -9.14 4.81 -26.82
CA GLU A 71 -7.74 4.90 -26.36
C GLU A 71 -7.63 5.66 -25.03
N LEU A 72 -8.28 6.82 -24.91
CA LEU A 72 -8.25 7.62 -23.69
C LEU A 72 -8.96 6.93 -22.51
N MET A 73 -10.02 6.15 -22.78
CA MET A 73 -10.69 5.35 -21.76
C MET A 73 -9.82 4.16 -21.34
N GLU A 74 -9.12 3.52 -22.26
CA GLU A 74 -8.16 2.44 -21.99
C GLU A 74 -7.01 2.93 -21.10
N GLU A 75 -6.43 4.10 -21.39
CA GLU A 75 -5.40 4.71 -20.53
C GLU A 75 -5.90 4.93 -19.09
N MET A 76 -7.14 5.43 -18.93
CA MET A 76 -7.75 5.61 -17.60
C MET A 76 -8.03 4.27 -16.90
N TYR A 77 -8.41 3.25 -17.67
CA TYR A 77 -8.66 1.90 -17.16
C TYR A 77 -7.37 1.22 -16.70
N GLU A 78 -6.29 1.33 -17.45
CA GLU A 78 -4.96 0.85 -17.06
C GLU A 78 -4.48 1.48 -15.74
N GLU A 79 -4.72 2.78 -15.54
CA GLU A 79 -4.37 3.46 -14.28
C GLU A 79 -5.16 2.89 -13.08
N LEU A 80 -6.44 2.56 -13.28
CA LEU A 80 -7.27 1.91 -12.26
C LEU A 80 -6.78 0.50 -11.94
N GLU A 81 -6.47 -0.31 -12.96
CA GLU A 81 -5.94 -1.66 -12.76
C GLU A 81 -4.61 -1.64 -12.00
N LEU A 82 -3.72 -0.72 -12.33
CA LEU A 82 -2.44 -0.54 -11.62
C LEU A 82 -2.67 -0.13 -10.17
N THR A 83 -3.58 0.81 -9.92
CA THR A 83 -3.95 1.23 -8.57
C THR A 83 -4.48 0.05 -7.75
N HIS A 84 -5.34 -0.78 -8.36
CA HIS A 84 -5.85 -1.99 -7.76
C HIS A 84 -4.73 -2.99 -7.41
N LYS A 85 -3.79 -3.23 -8.34
CA LYS A 85 -2.63 -4.11 -8.11
C LYS A 85 -1.80 -3.64 -6.91
N ILE A 86 -1.48 -2.34 -6.83
CA ILE A 86 -0.70 -1.78 -5.72
C ILE A 86 -1.40 -1.97 -4.38
N LEU A 87 -2.71 -1.72 -4.32
CA LEU A 87 -3.48 -1.89 -3.09
C LEU A 87 -3.48 -3.35 -2.62
N LYS A 88 -3.66 -4.29 -3.55
CA LYS A 88 -3.62 -5.72 -3.26
C LYS A 88 -2.27 -6.17 -2.71
N GLU A 89 -1.18 -5.84 -3.39
CA GLU A 89 0.17 -6.20 -2.95
C GLU A 89 0.52 -5.56 -1.60
N SER A 90 0.09 -4.31 -1.38
CA SER A 90 0.27 -3.62 -0.08
C SER A 90 -0.47 -4.32 1.05
N ALA A 91 -1.70 -4.79 0.81
CA ALA A 91 -2.46 -5.56 1.80
C ALA A 91 -1.76 -6.87 2.16
N ILE A 92 -1.27 -7.61 1.15
CA ILE A 92 -0.54 -8.86 1.34
C ILE A 92 0.74 -8.64 2.16
N GLU A 93 1.53 -7.60 1.85
CA GLU A 93 2.74 -7.28 2.62
C GLU A 93 2.42 -6.92 4.07
N MET A 94 1.35 -6.15 4.32
CA MET A 94 0.89 -5.83 5.67
C MET A 94 0.48 -7.06 6.46
N GLU A 95 -0.28 -7.97 5.85
CA GLU A 95 -0.72 -9.21 6.49
C GLU A 95 0.47 -10.11 6.83
N ASN A 96 1.39 -10.31 5.89
CA ASN A 96 2.62 -11.06 6.12
C ASN A 96 3.45 -10.47 7.27
N MET A 97 3.51 -9.15 7.38
CA MET A 97 4.20 -8.47 8.48
C MET A 97 3.50 -8.73 9.83
N ILE A 98 2.17 -8.62 9.88
CA ILE A 98 1.41 -8.90 11.11
C ILE A 98 1.62 -10.34 11.57
N ASN A 99 1.57 -11.30 10.66
CA ASN A 99 1.77 -12.72 10.97
C ASN A 99 3.17 -12.98 11.55
N ARG A 100 4.22 -12.39 10.97
CA ARG A 100 5.58 -12.50 11.50
C ARG A 100 5.76 -11.88 12.88
N ILE A 101 5.13 -10.73 13.12
CA ILE A 101 5.14 -10.09 14.44
C ILE A 101 4.44 -10.99 15.46
N LYS A 102 3.29 -11.56 15.09
CA LYS A 102 2.54 -12.49 15.92
C LYS A 102 3.38 -13.72 16.26
N GLU A 103 4.08 -14.29 15.28
CA GLU A 103 5.01 -15.40 15.49
C GLU A 103 6.15 -15.04 16.44
N GLU A 104 6.90 -13.98 16.12
CA GLU A 104 8.12 -13.57 16.83
C GLU A 104 7.83 -13.13 18.27
N ARG A 105 6.68 -12.49 18.55
CA ARG A 105 6.38 -11.90 19.86
C ARG A 105 5.41 -12.67 20.72
N VAL A 106 4.48 -13.39 20.11
CA VAL A 106 3.35 -13.98 20.84
C VAL A 106 3.46 -15.49 20.80
N ILE A 107 3.48 -16.09 19.61
CA ILE A 107 3.39 -17.56 19.48
C ILE A 107 4.63 -18.23 20.08
N ASN A 108 5.85 -17.80 19.72
CA ASN A 108 7.08 -18.44 20.19
C ASN A 108 7.25 -18.35 21.71
N VAL A 109 7.00 -17.17 22.28
CA VAL A 109 7.11 -16.98 23.73
C VAL A 109 6.01 -17.76 24.45
N HIS A 110 4.78 -17.73 23.92
CA HIS A 110 3.67 -18.48 24.49
C HIS A 110 3.95 -19.99 24.49
N SER A 111 4.50 -20.55 23.42
CA SER A 111 4.85 -21.98 23.39
C SER A 111 5.88 -22.35 24.44
N ILE A 112 6.91 -21.52 24.65
CA ILE A 112 7.93 -21.77 25.69
C ILE A 112 7.29 -21.75 27.09
N VAL A 113 6.37 -20.82 27.34
CA VAL A 113 5.67 -20.73 28.63
C VAL A 113 4.75 -21.94 28.85
N THR A 114 4.02 -22.36 27.82
CA THR A 114 3.15 -23.55 27.90
C THR A 114 3.96 -24.82 28.14
N GLU A 115 5.11 -24.95 27.49
CA GLU A 115 6.05 -26.06 27.72
C GLU A 115 6.58 -26.06 29.17
N ALA A 116 6.97 -24.90 29.69
CA ALA A 116 7.38 -24.76 31.09
C ALA A 116 6.26 -25.20 32.07
N GLN A 117 5.00 -24.89 31.76
CA GLN A 117 3.85 -25.33 32.56
C GLN A 117 3.74 -26.86 32.63
N GLU A 118 4.01 -27.57 31.53
CA GLU A 118 4.02 -29.04 31.52
C GLU A 118 5.15 -29.60 32.41
N TYR A 119 6.36 -29.03 32.34
CA TYR A 119 7.48 -29.40 33.22
C TYR A 119 7.16 -29.21 34.71
N PHE A 120 6.47 -28.13 35.07
CA PHE A 120 6.02 -27.92 36.45
C PHE A 120 4.98 -28.96 36.90
N LYS A 121 4.08 -29.40 36.02
CA LYS A 121 3.10 -30.46 36.36
C LYS A 121 3.77 -31.80 36.68
N ILE A 122 4.86 -32.13 35.99
CA ILE A 122 5.64 -33.35 36.24
C ILE A 122 6.73 -33.17 37.32
N LYS A 123 6.75 -32.01 38.01
CA LYS A 123 7.69 -31.65 39.09
C LYS A 123 9.16 -31.52 38.65
N GLU A 124 9.42 -31.34 37.37
CA GLU A 124 10.74 -30.99 36.85
C GLU A 124 10.97 -29.48 36.95
N ILE A 125 11.21 -29.02 38.19
CA ILE A 125 11.26 -27.59 38.52
C ILE A 125 12.41 -26.86 37.80
N ASP A 126 13.60 -27.45 37.77
CA ASP A 126 14.78 -26.82 37.17
C ASP A 126 14.62 -26.64 35.65
N ALA A 127 14.02 -27.62 34.96
CA ALA A 127 13.72 -27.52 33.53
C ALA A 127 12.69 -26.43 33.23
N GLY A 128 11.62 -26.35 34.05
CA GLY A 128 10.62 -25.29 33.93
C GLY A 128 11.20 -23.89 34.16
N ILE A 129 12.10 -23.73 35.13
CA ILE A 129 12.79 -22.45 35.39
C ILE A 129 13.66 -22.03 34.21
N GLN A 130 14.47 -22.95 33.66
CA GLN A 130 15.31 -22.67 32.49
C GLN A 130 14.50 -22.19 31.27
N LEU A 131 13.34 -22.79 31.02
CA LEU A 131 12.44 -22.35 29.94
C LEU A 131 11.84 -20.97 30.20
N LEU A 132 11.47 -20.64 31.44
CA LEU A 132 10.98 -19.31 31.79
C LEU A 132 12.08 -18.24 31.67
N GLU A 133 13.33 -18.55 32.03
CA GLU A 133 14.47 -17.65 31.83
C GLU A 133 14.72 -17.38 30.35
N LYS A 134 14.59 -18.42 29.51
CA LYS A 134 14.66 -18.29 28.05
C LYS A 134 13.54 -17.39 27.51
N ALA A 135 12.29 -17.62 27.94
CA ALA A 135 11.15 -16.75 27.57
C ALA A 135 11.37 -15.30 28.01
N GLN A 136 11.90 -15.09 29.22
CA GLN A 136 12.22 -13.76 29.73
C GLN A 136 13.31 -13.08 28.87
N LYS A 137 14.31 -13.82 28.42
CA LYS A 137 15.35 -13.31 27.51
C LYS A 137 14.77 -12.93 26.14
N GLU A 138 13.91 -13.77 25.56
CA GLU A 138 13.24 -13.47 24.28
C GLU A 138 12.31 -12.24 24.38
N LEU A 139 11.61 -12.07 25.51
CA LEU A 139 10.81 -10.87 25.78
C LEU A 139 11.65 -9.61 26.02
N LYS A 140 12.84 -9.76 26.63
CA LYS A 140 13.80 -8.65 26.83
C LYS A 140 14.40 -8.13 25.53
N GLU A 141 14.42 -8.93 24.46
CA GLU A 141 14.83 -8.45 23.14
C GLU A 141 13.83 -7.39 22.65
N LYS A 142 14.12 -6.10 22.88
CA LYS A 142 13.21 -4.98 22.60
C LYS A 142 12.82 -4.83 21.13
N ARG A 143 13.54 -5.45 20.20
CA ARG A 143 13.38 -5.22 18.75
C ARG A 143 12.92 -6.50 18.04
N LEU A 144 11.98 -6.36 17.12
CA LEU A 144 11.61 -7.37 16.13
C LEU A 144 12.77 -7.57 15.13
N MET A 145 13.91 -8.08 15.57
CA MET A 145 15.15 -8.04 14.81
C MET A 145 15.04 -8.88 13.53
N LYS A 146 14.32 -10.01 13.59
CA LYS A 146 14.09 -10.86 12.41
C LYS A 146 13.17 -10.16 11.42
N THR A 147 12.04 -9.64 11.90
CA THR A 147 11.10 -8.89 11.05
C THR A 147 11.75 -7.62 10.47
N ARG A 148 12.52 -6.86 11.28
CA ARG A 148 13.23 -5.65 10.82
C ARG A 148 14.29 -5.96 9.76
N LYS A 149 15.13 -6.98 9.95
CA LYS A 149 16.12 -7.35 8.93
C LYS A 149 15.44 -7.69 7.61
N LEU A 150 14.32 -8.39 7.62
CA LEU A 150 13.60 -8.77 6.41
C LEU A 150 12.90 -7.59 5.72
N VAL A 151 12.27 -6.70 6.51
CA VAL A 151 11.60 -5.49 5.99
C VAL A 151 12.62 -4.50 5.41
N PHE A 152 13.72 -4.25 6.12
CA PHE A 152 14.70 -3.23 5.73
C PHE A 152 15.78 -3.74 4.76
N ALA A 153 16.01 -5.05 4.66
CA ALA A 153 16.87 -5.61 3.62
C ALA A 153 16.22 -5.59 2.22
N GLY A 154 14.92 -5.25 2.12
CA GLY A 154 14.26 -5.00 0.84
C GLY A 154 14.17 -6.22 -0.08
N TYR A 155 13.96 -7.41 0.49
CA TYR A 155 13.82 -8.66 -0.26
C TYR A 155 12.48 -8.70 -1.01
N ASN A 156 12.57 -8.79 -2.36
CA ASN A 156 11.55 -9.27 -3.30
C ASN A 156 10.11 -8.80 -3.10
N SER A 157 9.94 -7.57 -2.65
CA SER A 157 8.64 -6.91 -2.62
C SER A 157 8.20 -6.59 -4.06
N GLU A 158 7.05 -7.12 -4.50
CA GLU A 158 6.44 -6.75 -5.78
C GLU A 158 6.20 -5.23 -5.85
N LEU A 159 5.95 -4.58 -4.70
CA LEU A 159 5.89 -3.12 -4.60
C LEU A 159 7.21 -2.43 -4.95
N LYS A 160 8.36 -3.03 -4.63
CA LYS A 160 9.67 -2.49 -5.03
C LYS A 160 9.88 -2.56 -6.54
N LYS A 161 9.43 -3.65 -7.19
CA LYS A 161 9.44 -3.76 -8.66
C LYS A 161 8.51 -2.72 -9.28
N LEU A 162 7.27 -2.62 -8.78
CA LEU A 162 6.31 -1.61 -9.23
C LEU A 162 6.89 -0.19 -9.07
N LYS A 163 7.54 0.12 -7.95
CA LYS A 163 8.22 1.40 -7.74
C LYS A 163 9.32 1.68 -8.78
N HIS A 164 10.11 0.66 -9.13
CA HIS A 164 11.12 0.79 -10.20
C HIS A 164 10.48 0.94 -11.59
N GLU A 165 9.41 0.21 -11.89
CA GLU A 165 8.65 0.38 -13.13
C GLU A 165 8.10 1.81 -13.25
N PHE A 166 7.57 2.39 -12.18
CA PHE A 166 7.12 3.79 -12.15
C PHE A 166 8.26 4.76 -12.45
N ALA A 167 9.40 4.62 -11.76
CA ALA A 167 10.56 5.48 -11.98
C ALA A 167 11.08 5.41 -13.44
N GLN A 168 11.01 4.22 -14.06
CA GLN A 168 11.40 4.04 -15.45
C GLN A 168 10.39 4.62 -16.45
N ARG A 169 9.08 4.50 -16.18
CA ARG A 169 8.02 5.10 -17.01
C ARG A 169 8.14 6.63 -17.01
N GLU A 170 8.33 7.25 -15.86
CA GLU A 170 8.57 8.70 -15.76
C GLU A 170 9.80 9.15 -16.54
N TRP A 171 10.89 8.37 -16.47
CA TRP A 171 12.13 8.71 -17.18
C TRP A 171 11.97 8.63 -18.70
N LYS A 172 11.21 7.65 -19.20
CA LYS A 172 10.88 7.52 -20.63
C LYS A 172 10.02 8.69 -21.13
N GLU A 173 9.06 9.14 -20.34
CA GLU A 173 8.18 10.25 -20.71
C GLU A 173 8.90 11.61 -20.66
N LYS A 174 9.77 11.83 -19.67
CA LYS A 174 10.63 13.03 -19.62
C LYS A 174 11.57 13.10 -20.82
N LYS A 175 12.08 11.95 -21.30
CA LYS A 175 12.86 11.87 -22.54
C LYS A 175 12.03 12.18 -23.79
N GLN A 176 10.79 11.68 -23.89
CA GLN A 176 9.90 11.97 -25.02
C GLN A 176 9.47 13.44 -25.08
N LYS A 177 9.26 14.10 -23.94
CA LYS A 177 8.98 15.55 -23.89
C LYS A 177 10.15 16.43 -24.37
N GLY A 178 11.38 15.94 -24.29
CA GLY A 178 12.57 16.61 -24.82
C GLY A 178 12.72 16.51 -26.35
N SER A 179 11.97 15.62 -27.01
CA SER A 179 12.07 15.36 -28.46
C SER A 179 10.72 15.55 -29.17
N LYS A 180 10.34 16.80 -29.41
CA LYS A 180 9.23 17.26 -30.29
C LYS A 180 7.78 16.86 -29.93
N PHE A 181 6.92 17.88 -30.11
CA PHE A 181 5.46 17.91 -30.15
C PHE A 181 4.76 16.64 -30.68
N LEU A 182 3.55 16.38 -30.13
CA LEU A 182 2.50 15.43 -30.55
C LEU A 182 2.58 14.00 -29.98
N SER A 183 2.34 13.88 -28.68
CA SER A 183 1.25 13.03 -28.20
C SER A 183 0.80 13.57 -26.85
N MET A 184 -0.44 14.06 -26.76
CA MET A 184 -1.08 14.33 -25.46
C MET A 184 -1.40 12.97 -24.82
N ARG A 185 -0.37 12.29 -24.30
CA ARG A 185 -0.55 11.42 -23.14
C ARG A 185 -0.73 12.33 -21.96
N ILE A 186 -1.76 12.05 -21.16
CA ILE A 186 -2.12 12.83 -19.98
C ILE A 186 -0.84 13.11 -19.19
N PRO A 187 -0.38 14.37 -19.09
CA PRO A 187 0.88 14.67 -18.44
C PRO A 187 0.74 14.34 -16.97
N TYR A 188 1.46 13.30 -16.59
CA TYR A 188 1.62 12.77 -15.26
C TYR A 188 2.35 13.71 -14.27
N GLU A 189 2.63 14.95 -14.69
CA GLU A 189 3.30 15.98 -13.89
C GLU A 189 2.54 16.40 -12.63
N ASN A 190 1.30 15.93 -12.44
CA ASN A 190 0.49 16.16 -11.24
C ASN A 190 0.06 14.83 -10.57
N TYR A 191 0.95 13.84 -10.48
CA TYR A 191 0.63 12.51 -9.95
C TYR A 191 0.14 12.50 -8.50
N SER A 192 -1.18 12.48 -8.35
CA SER A 192 -1.88 12.04 -7.15
C SER A 192 -1.62 10.57 -6.82
N THR A 193 -1.25 9.74 -7.79
CA THR A 193 -0.86 8.33 -7.60
C THR A 193 0.50 8.24 -6.90
N TYR A 194 1.45 9.13 -7.22
CA TYR A 194 2.66 9.33 -6.42
C TYR A 194 2.32 9.91 -5.05
N LYS A 195 1.35 10.82 -4.94
CA LYS A 195 0.85 11.28 -3.63
C LYS A 195 0.17 10.15 -2.85
N LEU A 196 -0.48 9.19 -3.50
CA LEU A 196 -1.15 8.05 -2.88
C LEU A 196 -0.12 7.02 -2.42
N ILE A 197 0.86 6.71 -3.27
CA ILE A 197 2.03 5.89 -2.97
C ILE A 197 2.86 6.55 -1.87
N LYS A 198 3.09 7.87 -1.93
CA LYS A 198 3.77 8.66 -0.92
C LYS A 198 2.97 8.74 0.38
N ASN A 199 1.65 8.90 0.35
CA ASN A 199 0.80 8.90 1.54
C ASN A 199 0.70 7.49 2.14
N LEU A 200 0.70 6.43 1.32
CA LEU A 200 0.86 5.05 1.76
C LEU A 200 2.19 4.89 2.46
N PHE A 201 3.31 5.26 1.81
CA PHE A 201 4.65 5.16 2.37
C PHE A 201 4.89 6.06 3.58
N GLU A 202 4.36 7.28 3.60
CA GLU A 202 4.39 8.19 4.75
C GLU A 202 3.46 7.69 5.86
N GLY A 203 2.34 7.04 5.53
CA GLY A 203 1.51 6.30 6.47
C GLY A 203 2.27 5.13 7.09
N PHE A 204 3.03 4.39 6.27
CA PHE A 204 3.95 3.34 6.73
C PHE A 204 5.11 3.89 7.57
N GLU A 205 5.72 5.02 7.20
CA GLU A 205 6.77 5.68 7.97
C GLU A 205 6.21 6.29 9.28
N ARG A 206 4.97 6.79 9.26
CA ARG A 206 4.27 7.26 10.47
C ARG A 206 3.92 6.10 11.39
N LEU A 207 3.44 4.98 10.86
CA LEU A 207 3.28 3.74 11.61
C LEU A 207 4.63 3.29 12.19
N LYS A 208 5.69 3.27 11.38
CA LYS A 208 7.08 2.98 11.79
C LYS A 208 7.59 3.93 12.89
N SER A 209 7.18 5.20 12.90
CA SER A 209 7.48 6.18 13.96
C SER A 209 6.58 6.03 15.19
N SER A 210 5.34 5.58 15.04
CA SER A 210 4.48 5.20 16.19
C SER A 210 4.94 3.91 16.85
N PHE A 211 5.69 3.08 16.11
CA PHE A 211 6.47 1.96 16.62
C PHE A 211 7.90 2.35 17.04
N ALA A 212 8.31 3.62 16.84
CA ALA A 212 9.44 4.19 17.55
C ALA A 212 8.96 4.60 18.95
N PHE A 213 8.68 3.59 19.78
CA PHE A 213 8.86 3.75 21.22
C PHE A 213 10.35 3.98 21.42
N ASP A 214 10.75 5.24 21.44
CA ASP A 214 11.89 5.74 22.20
C ASP A 214 11.85 7.28 22.20
N ARG A 215 11.37 7.84 23.30
CA ARG A 215 12.09 8.90 23.99
C ARG A 215 12.28 8.34 25.41
N VAL A 216 13.48 7.86 25.75
CA VAL A 216 14.41 8.56 26.66
C VAL A 216 13.61 9.01 27.90
N GLU A 217 13.64 8.31 29.03
CA GLU A 217 14.81 7.92 29.86
C GLU A 217 14.76 6.46 30.36
#